data_AF-A0A9Q9J1E1-F1
#
_entry.id   AF-A0A9Q9J1E1-F1
#
_cell.length_a   1.000
_cell.length_b   1.000
_cell.length_c   1.000
_cell.angle_alpha   90.00
_cell.angle_beta   90.00
_cell.angle_gamma   90.00
#
_symmetry.space_group_name_H-M   'P 1'
#
loop_
_entity.id
_entity.type
_entity.pdbx_description
1 polymer ?
#
loop_
_entity_poly.entity_id
_entity_poly.type
_entity_poly.pdbx_seq_one_letter_code
_entity_poly.pdbx_strand_id
1 'polypeptide(L)' 'MAKSSLDSAWRRFITLAMTEGIITKQERFSLHGLKHRGVTDTVGNRGDKQDATGHVTPATTGRYDHALPAVKPPKRS' A
#
# COMPACT_ATOMS: atom_id res chain seq x y z
N MET A 1 13.28 -20.02 8.27
CA MET A 1 13.38 -18.63 8.76
C MET A 1 12.59 -18.52 10.05
N ALA A 2 13.19 -18.03 11.13
CA ALA A 2 12.50 -17.86 12.42
C ALA A 2 11.40 -16.78 12.28
N LYS A 3 10.19 -17.07 12.78
CA LYS A 3 9.11 -16.09 12.83
C LYS A 3 9.50 -15.00 13.81
N SER A 4 9.51 -13.73 13.39
CA SER A 4 9.86 -12.64 14.30
C SER A 4 8.78 -12.48 15.39
N SER A 5 9.17 -11.89 16.53
CA SER A 5 8.21 -11.47 17.56
C SER A 5 7.13 -10.55 16.99
N LEU A 6 7.52 -9.67 16.05
CA LEU A 6 6.63 -8.77 15.33
C LEU A 6 5.57 -9.52 14.49
N ASP A 7 5.95 -10.54 13.73
CA ASP A 7 5.00 -11.35 12.94
C ASP A 7 3.95 -12.02 13.82
N SER A 8 4.37 -12.46 15.02
CA SER A 8 3.48 -13.12 15.97
C SER A 8 2.54 -12.12 16.64
N ALA A 9 3.04 -10.95 17.04
CA ALA A 9 2.22 -9.87 17.58
C ALA A 9 1.20 -9.37 16.55
N TRP A 10 1.63 -9.16 15.31
CA TRP A 10 0.78 -8.71 14.21
C TRP A 10 -0.38 -9.68 13.94
N ARG A 11 -0.08 -10.98 13.92
CA ARG A 11 -1.12 -12.00 13.72
C ARG A 11 -2.19 -11.94 14.81
N ARG A 12 -1.79 -11.77 16.07
CA ARG A 12 -2.73 -11.65 17.20
C ARG A 12 -3.57 -10.38 17.10
N PHE A 13 -2.92 -9.25 16.79
CA PHE A 13 -3.59 -7.96 16.59
C PHE A 13 -4.70 -8.04 15.53
N ILE A 14 -4.39 -8.55 14.34
CA ILE A 14 -5.37 -8.69 13.25
C ILE A 14 -6.51 -9.63 13.64
N THR A 15 -6.22 -10.74 14.33
CA THR A 15 -7.27 -11.66 14.81
C THR A 15 -8.20 -10.98 15.81
N LEU A 16 -7.67 -10.20 16.74
CA LEU A 16 -8.49 -9.43 17.69
C LEU A 16 -9.33 -8.39 16.97
N ALA A 17 -8.75 -7.60 16.07
CA ALA A 17 -9.50 -6.60 15.30
C ALA A 17 -10.65 -7.22 14.48
N MET A 18 -10.49 -8.43 13.96
CA MET A 18 -11.57 -9.17 13.30
C MET A 18 -12.63 -9.67 14.30
N THR A 19 -12.22 -10.11 15.49
CA THR A 19 -13.12 -10.65 16.52
C THR A 19 -14.00 -9.54 17.09
N GLU A 20 -13.42 -8.35 17.30
CA GLU A 20 -14.11 -7.14 17.75
C GLU A 20 -14.89 -6.43 16.64
N GLY A 21 -14.89 -6.97 15.41
CA GLY A 21 -15.63 -6.41 14.28
C GLY A 21 -15.10 -5.07 13.74
N ILE A 22 -13.88 -4.68 14.14
CA ILE A 22 -13.23 -3.44 13.65
C ILE A 22 -12.91 -3.56 12.16
N ILE A 23 -12.54 -4.77 11.70
CA ILE A 23 -12.32 -5.09 10.30
C ILE A 23 -13.03 -6.39 9.92
N THR A 24 -13.50 -6.45 8.68
CA THR A 24 -14.00 -7.68 8.08
C THR A 24 -12.84 -8.59 7.64
N LYS A 25 -13.17 -9.85 7.30
CA LYS A 25 -12.18 -10.81 6.78
C LYS A 25 -11.56 -10.34 5.46
N GLN A 26 -12.32 -9.62 4.65
CA GLN A 26 -11.91 -9.06 3.36
C GLN A 26 -10.95 -7.88 3.53
N GLU A 27 -11.07 -7.14 4.63
CA GLU A 27 -10.20 -6.01 4.96
C GLU A 27 -8.91 -6.45 5.67
N ARG A 28 -8.71 -7.74 5.91
CA ARG A 28 -7.49 -8.29 6.50
C ARG A 28 -6.28 -8.04 5.61
N PHE A 29 -5.17 -7.60 6.22
CA PHE A 29 -3.88 -7.43 5.54
C PHE A 29 -2.68 -7.96 6.35
N SER A 30 -1.60 -8.29 5.64
CA SER A 30 -0.32 -8.68 6.25
C SER A 30 0.52 -7.45 6.60
N LEU A 31 1.62 -7.63 7.36
CA LEU A 31 2.62 -6.57 7.56
C LEU A 31 3.13 -5.99 6.24
N HIS A 32 3.28 -6.85 5.23
CA HIS A 32 3.66 -6.42 3.88
C HIS A 32 2.52 -5.63 3.20
N GLY A 33 1.27 -6.05 3.42
CA GLY A 33 0.08 -5.31 2.97
C GLY A 33 -0.04 -3.93 3.61
N LEU A 34 0.37 -3.76 4.88
CA LEU A 34 0.41 -2.47 5.55
C LEU A 34 1.34 -1.50 4.82
N LYS A 35 2.56 -1.95 4.50
CA LYS A 35 3.52 -1.17 3.72
C LYS A 35 2.92 -0.74 2.39
N HIS A 36 2.29 -1.66 1.65
CA HIS A 36 1.66 -1.33 0.37
C HIS A 36 0.56 -0.28 0.50
N ARG A 37 -0.33 -0.42 1.48
CA ARG A 37 -1.40 0.55 1.71
C ARG A 37 -0.83 1.93 2.03
N GLY A 38 0.23 2.01 2.85
CA GLY A 38 0.94 3.27 3.10
C GLY A 38 1.43 3.95 1.82
N VAL A 39 1.99 3.19 0.86
CA VAL A 39 2.44 3.74 -0.43
C VAL A 39 1.25 4.24 -1.28
N THR A 40 0.18 3.47 -1.35
CA THR A 40 -1.00 3.79 -2.15
C THR A 40 -1.73 5.02 -1.63
N ASP A 41 -1.86 5.13 -0.30
CA ASP A 41 -2.64 6.17 0.37
C ASP A 41 -1.83 7.47 0.60
N THR A 42 -0.53 7.48 0.30
CA THR A 42 0.30 8.69 0.36
C THR A 42 -0.19 9.69 -0.70
N VAL A 43 -0.73 10.84 -0.24
CA VAL A 43 -1.15 11.95 -1.10
C VAL A 43 0.08 12.63 -1.68
N GLY A 44 0.14 12.79 -3.01
CA GLY A 44 1.27 13.44 -3.65
C GLY A 44 1.59 12.84 -5.03
N ASN A 45 2.61 13.42 -5.66
CA ASN A 45 3.15 12.93 -6.91
C ASN A 45 4.05 11.70 -6.68
N ARG A 46 4.56 11.12 -7.76
CA ARG A 46 5.38 9.91 -7.71
C ARG A 46 6.65 10.04 -6.86
N GLY A 47 7.25 11.24 -6.81
CA GLY A 47 8.40 11.55 -5.97
C GLY A 47 8.05 11.51 -4.47
N ASP A 48 6.91 12.10 -4.10
CA ASP A 48 6.43 12.09 -2.71
C ASP A 48 6.17 10.65 -2.21
N LYS A 49 5.64 9.79 -3.09
CA LYS A 49 5.44 8.37 -2.82
C LYS A 49 6.75 7.58 -2.76
N GLN A 50 7.82 8.02 -3.45
CA GLN A 50 9.14 7.39 -3.39
C GLN A 50 9.86 7.74 -2.10
N ASP A 51 9.86 9.01 -1.72
CA ASP A 51 10.55 9.50 -0.53
C ASP A 51 9.92 8.94 0.76
N ALA A 52 8.58 8.83 0.81
CA ALA A 52 7.88 8.22 1.94
C ALA A 52 8.16 6.71 2.13
N THR A 53 8.75 6.04 1.14
CA THR A 53 8.90 4.57 1.12
C THR A 53 10.34 4.08 1.22
N GLY A 54 11.32 4.99 1.07
CA GLY A 54 12.74 4.66 1.15
C GLY A 54 13.21 3.67 0.07
N HIS A 55 12.56 3.63 -1.09
CA HIS A 55 12.96 2.73 -2.19
C HIS A 55 14.18 3.29 -2.92
N VAL A 56 15.25 2.50 -2.99
CA VAL A 56 16.52 2.87 -3.64
C VAL A 56 16.41 2.93 -5.17
N THR A 57 15.41 2.26 -5.77
CA THR A 57 15.25 2.22 -7.24
C THR A 57 13.82 2.55 -7.71
N PRO A 58 13.66 3.36 -8.77
CA PRO A 58 12.34 3.84 -9.25
C PRO A 58 11.41 2.76 -9.84
N ALA A 59 11.92 1.55 -10.08
CA ALA A 59 11.21 0.47 -10.76
C ALA A 59 10.07 -0.11 -9.91
N THR A 60 10.18 -0.10 -8.58
CA THR A 60 9.14 -0.62 -7.68
C THR A 60 7.92 0.30 -7.57
N THR A 61 8.09 1.61 -7.72
CA THR A 61 6.98 2.59 -7.66
C THR A 61 6.10 2.53 -8.91
N GLY A 62 6.67 2.15 -10.07
CA GLY A 62 5.94 2.10 -11.34
C GLY A 62 4.83 1.07 -11.40
N ARG A 63 4.84 0.07 -10.50
CA ARG A 63 3.80 -0.97 -10.45
C ARG A 63 2.50 -0.50 -9.76
N TYR A 64 2.55 0.62 -9.03
CA TYR A 64 1.45 1.12 -8.18
C TYR A 64 0.89 2.46 -8.68
N ASP A 65 1.44 2.99 -9.77
CA ASP A 65 1.01 4.23 -10.37
C ASP A 65 -0.04 3.94 -11.44
N HIS A 66 -1.30 3.93 -11.02
CA HIS A 66 -2.46 3.79 -11.93
C HIS A 66 -2.95 5.14 -12.47
N ALA A 67 -2.20 6.22 -12.26
CA ALA A 67 -2.56 7.52 -12.81
C ALA A 67 -2.43 7.48 -14.34
N LEU A 68 -3.58 7.50 -15.03
CA LEU A 68 -3.58 7.68 -16.48
C LEU A 68 -3.20 9.13 -16.78
N PRO A 69 -2.29 9.36 -17.74
CA PRO A 69 -1.97 10.71 -18.17
C PRO A 69 -3.23 11.37 -18.73
N ALA A 70 -3.59 12.55 -18.20
CA ALA A 70 -4.66 13.35 -18.76
C ALA A 70 -4.23 13.87 -20.15
N VAL A 71 -4.70 13.21 -21.21
CA VAL A 71 -4.48 13.66 -22.59
C VAL A 71 -5.62 14.57 -23.04
N LYS A 72 -5.29 15.58 -23.84
CA LYS A 72 -6.31 16.45 -24.45
C LYS A 72 -7.12 15.62 -25.45
N PRO A 73 -8.47 15.72 -25.45
CA PRO A 73 -9.29 15.06 -26.46
C PRO A 73 -8.90 15.56 -27.86
N PRO A 74 -9.02 14.72 -28.91
CA PRO A 74 -8.72 15.13 -30.27
C PRO A 74 -9.59 16.34 -30.65
N LYS A 75 -8.96 17.35 -31.28
CA LYS A 75 -9.71 18.48 -31.84
C LYS A 75 -10.58 17.95 -32.99
N ARG A 76 -11.87 18.24 -32.93
CA ARG A 76 -12.84 17.92 -33.98
C ARG A 76 -12.42 18.67 -35.25
N SER A 77 -12.13 17.95 -36.34
CA SER A 77 -11.90 18.55 -37.67
C SER A 77 -13.18 19.08 -38.26
#